data_AF-A0A2M8L820-F1
#
_entry.id   AF-A0A2M8L820-F1
#
_cell.length_a   1.000
_cell.length_b   1.000
_cell.length_c   1.000
_cell.angle_alpha   90.00
_cell.angle_beta   90.00
_cell.angle_gamma   90.00
#
_symmetry.space_group_name_H-M   'P 1'
#
loop_
_entity.id
_entity.type
_entity.pdbx_description
1 polymer ?
#
loop_
_entity_poly.entity_id
_entity_poly.type
_entity_poly.pdbx_seq_one_letter_code
_entity_poly.pdbx_strand_id
1 'polypeptide(L)'
;MVYKHRHFFLDPQSRQVWDENGKSLRLTGNAYLMLEFLCKEKHGTVTDIGDVLDQMGKKRSKDETRAIMGYDENDLRQLKHRINSLIGYNVVKYQNHIYSIEGEIVQSEEKFVPTKPVISEKVEAGPKRKVWRRIIDNIKTDKRYIVLITGGVLIGIILLAIYLMKPSLVSGPKPEEDMILIPAGEFIMGSTEEEALTAYKLCAEEEGEYCIKEDYLAEYPQRRVYLKDFYIDRKEVSNEEYRMFVEATGHRPPLYWSSSNLNSPMQPVVGVSWDDAQDYCQWLGKRLPTEEEWERAARGTDGRQWPWGNDWDASKLNHGKGGRPGYDESDGYKYTAPVGVSLGV
;
A
#
# COMPACT_ATOMS: atom_id res chain seq x y z
N MET A 1 -26.26 -4.10 -3.37
CA MET A 1 -26.22 -4.47 -4.80
C MET A 1 -24.78 -4.75 -5.17
N VAL A 2 -24.47 -5.99 -5.49
CA VAL A 2 -23.14 -6.43 -5.96
C VAL A 2 -23.16 -6.42 -7.49
N TYR A 3 -22.08 -5.93 -8.11
CA TYR A 3 -21.88 -5.98 -9.55
C TYR A 3 -21.04 -7.21 -9.90
N LYS A 4 -21.60 -8.09 -10.72
CA LYS A 4 -20.94 -9.31 -11.20
C LYS A 4 -20.56 -9.16 -12.66
N HIS A 5 -19.27 -9.25 -12.94
CA HIS A 5 -18.70 -9.36 -14.26
C HIS A 5 -18.08 -10.76 -14.43
N ARG A 6 -17.86 -11.22 -15.67
CA ARG A 6 -17.25 -12.55 -15.90
C ARG A 6 -15.86 -12.72 -15.26
N HIS A 7 -15.15 -11.61 -15.05
CA HIS A 7 -13.77 -11.58 -14.54
C HIS A 7 -13.61 -11.02 -13.12
N PHE A 8 -14.65 -10.39 -12.57
CA PHE A 8 -14.56 -9.77 -11.26
C PHE A 8 -15.94 -9.61 -10.61
N PHE A 9 -15.93 -9.45 -9.29
CA PHE A 9 -17.07 -9.09 -8.48
C PHE A 9 -16.73 -7.79 -7.75
N LEU A 10 -17.65 -6.81 -7.76
CA LEU A 10 -17.50 -5.56 -7.03
C LEU A 10 -18.66 -5.41 -6.05
N ASP A 11 -18.36 -5.30 -4.76
CA ASP A 11 -19.34 -4.99 -3.72
C ASP A 11 -19.13 -3.55 -3.23
N PRO A 12 -20.02 -2.61 -3.60
CA PRO A 12 -19.96 -1.22 -3.16
C PRO A 12 -20.08 -1.04 -1.66
N GLN A 13 -20.80 -1.93 -0.95
CA GLN A 13 -21.05 -1.77 0.49
C GLN A 13 -19.80 -2.07 1.32
N SER A 14 -19.10 -3.16 0.98
CA SER A 14 -17.84 -3.52 1.62
C SER A 14 -16.62 -2.83 1.00
N ARG A 15 -16.80 -2.16 -0.15
CA ARG A 15 -15.72 -1.55 -0.96
C ARG A 15 -14.64 -2.56 -1.35
N GLN A 16 -15.07 -3.78 -1.65
CA GLN A 16 -14.17 -4.87 -2.03
C GLN A 16 -14.42 -5.28 -3.48
N VAL A 17 -13.33 -5.68 -4.11
CA VAL A 17 -13.33 -6.29 -5.45
C VAL A 17 -12.69 -7.66 -5.32
N TRP A 18 -13.22 -8.64 -6.04
CA TRP A 18 -12.65 -9.99 -6.13
C TRP A 18 -12.51 -10.37 -7.60
N ASP A 19 -11.56 -11.25 -7.90
CA ASP A 19 -11.46 -11.87 -9.22
C ASP A 19 -12.52 -12.97 -9.41
N GLU A 20 -12.57 -13.53 -10.61
CA GLU A 20 -13.43 -14.67 -10.97
C GLU A 20 -13.25 -15.92 -10.10
N ASN A 21 -12.12 -16.05 -9.41
CA ASN A 21 -11.79 -17.16 -8.51
C ASN A 21 -12.09 -16.86 -7.03
N GLY A 22 -12.65 -15.67 -6.73
CA GLY A 22 -12.94 -15.25 -5.37
C GLY A 22 -11.73 -14.75 -4.57
N LYS A 23 -10.58 -14.51 -5.22
CA LYS A 23 -9.44 -13.86 -4.58
C LYS A 23 -9.71 -12.36 -4.50
N SER A 24 -9.56 -11.79 -3.30
CA SER A 24 -9.71 -10.34 -3.12
C SER A 24 -8.63 -9.59 -3.91
N LEU A 25 -9.07 -8.61 -4.69
CA LEU A 25 -8.25 -7.68 -5.45
C LEU A 25 -8.13 -6.38 -4.65
N ARG A 26 -6.89 -5.92 -4.44
CA ARG A 26 -6.61 -4.65 -3.76
C ARG A 26 -6.80 -3.45 -4.71
N LEU A 27 -8.03 -3.28 -5.16
CA LEU A 27 -8.43 -2.11 -5.93
C LEU A 27 -9.04 -1.08 -4.98
N THR A 28 -8.32 0.02 -4.74
CA THR A 28 -8.69 1.10 -3.80
C THR A 28 -8.64 2.47 -4.48
N GLY A 29 -9.01 3.52 -3.74
CA GLY A 29 -8.89 4.92 -4.17
C GLY A 29 -9.66 5.23 -5.47
N ASN A 30 -9.08 6.08 -6.32
CA ASN A 30 -9.74 6.55 -7.54
C ASN A 30 -9.91 5.46 -8.59
N ALA A 31 -9.06 4.43 -8.59
CA ALA A 31 -9.20 3.28 -9.49
C ALA A 31 -10.44 2.44 -9.13
N TYR A 32 -10.71 2.27 -7.83
CA TYR A 32 -11.95 1.68 -7.35
C TYR A 32 -13.16 2.53 -7.72
N LEU A 33 -13.10 3.85 -7.50
CA LEU A 33 -14.20 4.76 -7.79
C LEU A 33 -14.55 4.79 -9.29
N MET A 34 -13.54 4.82 -10.15
CA MET A 34 -13.71 4.71 -11.60
C MET A 34 -14.39 3.37 -11.97
N LEU A 35 -13.96 2.25 -11.39
CA LEU A 35 -14.58 0.95 -11.66
C LEU A 35 -16.03 0.89 -11.17
N GLU A 36 -16.31 1.41 -9.97
CA GLU A 36 -17.66 1.47 -9.41
C GLU A 36 -18.59 2.33 -10.27
N PHE A 37 -18.12 3.51 -10.69
CA PHE A 37 -18.86 4.40 -11.58
C PHE A 37 -19.19 3.71 -12.91
N LEU A 38 -18.20 3.08 -13.55
CA LEU A 38 -18.41 2.37 -14.80
C LEU A 38 -19.31 1.13 -14.64
N CYS A 39 -19.37 0.51 -13.46
CA CYS A 39 -20.34 -0.55 -13.19
C CYS A 39 -21.79 -0.04 -13.07
N LYS A 40 -21.97 1.21 -12.60
CA LYS A 40 -23.28 1.87 -12.48
C LYS A 40 -23.78 2.41 -13.81
N GLU A 41 -22.97 3.25 -14.45
CA GLU A 41 -23.35 4.01 -15.65
C GLU A 41 -23.07 3.25 -16.95
N LYS A 42 -22.28 2.17 -16.90
CA LYS A 42 -21.78 1.35 -18.04
C LYS A 42 -20.80 2.07 -18.97
N HIS A 43 -20.85 3.40 -19.03
CA HIS A 43 -20.04 4.26 -19.87
C HIS A 43 -19.76 5.59 -19.17
N GLY A 44 -18.67 6.26 -19.54
CA GLY A 44 -18.31 7.59 -19.02
C GLY A 44 -17.27 8.30 -19.88
N THR A 45 -17.43 9.61 -20.04
CA THR A 45 -16.40 10.47 -20.65
C THR A 45 -15.33 10.84 -19.63
N VAL A 46 -14.27 11.52 -20.09
CA VAL A 46 -13.23 12.08 -19.20
C VAL A 46 -13.87 13.01 -18.17
N THR A 47 -14.77 13.88 -18.61
CA THR A 47 -15.49 14.81 -17.74
C THR A 47 -16.37 14.10 -16.73
N ASP A 48 -17.19 13.11 -17.16
CA ASP A 48 -18.11 12.43 -16.25
C ASP A 48 -17.37 11.70 -15.12
N ILE A 49 -16.26 11.04 -15.46
CA ILE A 49 -15.45 10.32 -14.47
C ILE A 49 -14.67 11.31 -13.62
N GLY A 50 -14.10 12.36 -14.21
CA GLY A 50 -13.40 13.42 -13.49
C GLY A 50 -14.30 14.09 -12.45
N ASP A 51 -15.53 14.45 -12.83
CA ASP A 51 -16.51 15.05 -11.93
C ASP A 51 -16.83 14.15 -10.74
N VAL A 52 -16.94 12.84 -10.95
CA VAL A 52 -17.20 11.87 -9.87
C VAL A 52 -16.02 11.79 -8.90
N LEU A 53 -14.80 11.78 -9.43
CA LEU A 53 -13.58 11.74 -8.62
C LEU A 53 -13.40 13.06 -7.85
N ASP A 54 -13.70 14.19 -8.49
CA ASP A 54 -13.60 15.54 -7.90
C ASP A 54 -14.67 15.81 -6.84
N GLN A 55 -15.92 15.39 -7.07
CA GLN A 55 -17.02 15.52 -6.10
C GLN A 55 -16.76 14.72 -4.81
N MET A 56 -16.12 13.56 -4.92
CA MET A 56 -15.73 12.76 -3.75
C MET A 56 -14.52 13.38 -3.01
N GLY A 57 -13.63 14.06 -3.73
CA GLY A 57 -12.57 14.89 -3.15
C GLY A 57 -13.12 16.10 -2.37
N LYS A 58 -14.15 16.77 -2.92
CA LYS A 58 -14.86 17.89 -2.26
C LYS A 58 -15.65 17.48 -1.00
N LYS A 59 -16.04 16.20 -0.87
CA LYS A 59 -16.62 15.71 0.39
C LYS A 59 -15.60 15.61 1.54
N ARG A 60 -14.30 15.68 1.24
CA ARG A 60 -13.19 15.64 2.23
C ARG A 60 -12.54 17.00 2.48
N SER A 61 -12.78 18.01 1.64
CA SER A 61 -12.20 19.34 1.81
C SER A 61 -13.28 20.39 1.56
N LYS A 62 -13.50 21.25 2.56
CA LYS A 62 -14.40 22.40 2.48
C LYS A 62 -13.68 23.67 2.01
N ASP A 63 -12.43 23.55 1.56
CA ASP A 63 -11.60 24.69 1.22
C ASP A 63 -11.35 24.78 -0.28
N GLU A 64 -12.02 25.77 -0.86
CA GLU A 64 -12.01 26.15 -2.27
C GLU A 64 -10.72 26.87 -2.66
N THR A 65 -9.53 26.27 -2.50
CA THR A 65 -8.30 26.93 -2.99
C THR A 65 -7.12 26.01 -3.32
N ARG A 66 -7.37 24.75 -3.69
CA ARG A 66 -6.40 23.95 -4.47
C ARG A 66 -7.01 23.61 -5.82
N ALA A 67 -6.55 24.34 -6.83
CA ALA A 67 -6.82 24.25 -8.26
C ALA A 67 -7.48 22.94 -8.74
N ILE A 68 -8.71 23.03 -9.25
CA ILE A 68 -9.30 21.98 -10.07
C ILE A 68 -8.63 22.07 -11.46
N MET A 69 -7.41 21.56 -11.60
CA MET A 69 -7.10 20.87 -12.84
C MET A 69 -7.83 19.53 -12.70
N GLY A 70 -9.04 19.45 -13.27
CA GLY A 70 -9.83 18.22 -13.25
C GLY A 70 -9.02 17.07 -13.82
N TYR A 71 -9.35 15.83 -13.43
CA TYR A 71 -8.69 14.63 -13.95
C TYR A 71 -8.55 14.71 -15.45
N ASP A 72 -7.30 14.69 -15.93
CA ASP A 72 -7.05 14.72 -17.35
C ASP A 72 -7.14 13.30 -17.96
N GLU A 73 -7.04 13.21 -19.28
CA GLU A 73 -7.13 11.91 -19.95
C GLU A 73 -5.99 10.97 -19.54
N ASN A 74 -4.81 11.50 -19.20
CA ASN A 74 -3.65 10.70 -18.80
C ASN A 74 -3.85 10.07 -17.42
N ASP A 75 -4.43 10.82 -16.47
CA ASP A 75 -4.80 10.30 -15.15
C ASP A 75 -5.80 9.14 -15.28
N LEU A 76 -6.86 9.31 -16.07
CA LEU A 76 -7.85 8.26 -16.31
C LEU A 76 -7.27 7.05 -17.05
N ARG A 77 -6.31 7.25 -17.96
CA ARG A 77 -5.58 6.16 -18.61
C ARG A 77 -4.76 5.35 -17.60
N GLN A 78 -4.13 6.00 -16.62
CA GLN A 78 -3.41 5.31 -15.54
C GLN A 78 -4.36 4.52 -14.64
N LEU A 79 -5.51 5.09 -14.27
CA LEU A 79 -6.53 4.38 -13.48
C LEU A 79 -7.08 3.15 -14.23
N LYS A 80 -7.42 3.30 -15.51
CA LYS A 80 -7.80 2.19 -16.40
C LYS A 80 -6.73 1.11 -16.41
N HIS A 81 -5.46 1.48 -16.57
CA HIS A 81 -4.35 0.51 -16.57
C HIS A 81 -4.29 -0.25 -15.23
N ARG A 82 -4.37 0.45 -14.10
CA ARG A 82 -4.37 -0.17 -12.76
C ARG A 82 -5.51 -1.18 -12.59
N ILE A 83 -6.73 -0.80 -12.99
CA ILE A 83 -7.91 -1.68 -12.94
C ILE A 83 -7.66 -2.97 -13.74
N ASN A 84 -7.25 -2.83 -15.01
CA ASN A 84 -7.05 -3.97 -15.90
C ASN A 84 -5.90 -4.88 -15.44
N SER A 85 -4.81 -4.29 -14.93
CA SER A 85 -3.67 -5.03 -14.40
C SER A 85 -4.02 -5.84 -13.15
N LEU A 86 -4.81 -5.28 -12.23
CA LEU A 86 -5.21 -5.98 -11.01
C LEU A 86 -6.21 -7.10 -11.29
N ILE A 87 -7.14 -6.88 -12.23
CA ILE A 87 -8.11 -7.90 -12.62
C ILE A 87 -7.48 -8.98 -13.51
N GLY A 88 -6.38 -8.66 -14.21
CA GLY A 88 -5.70 -9.57 -15.13
C GLY A 88 -6.35 -9.64 -16.52
N TYR A 89 -7.36 -8.80 -16.78
CA TYR A 89 -8.11 -8.73 -18.04
C TYR A 89 -8.36 -7.28 -18.44
N ASN A 90 -8.52 -7.03 -19.74
CA ASN A 90 -8.84 -5.70 -20.27
C ASN A 90 -10.33 -5.38 -20.10
N VAL A 91 -10.79 -5.21 -18.86
CA VAL A 91 -12.21 -5.04 -18.55
C VAL A 91 -12.71 -3.61 -18.73
N VAL A 92 -11.85 -2.62 -18.60
CA VAL A 92 -12.16 -1.22 -18.92
C VAL A 92 -11.53 -0.89 -20.27
N LYS A 93 -12.35 -0.49 -21.24
CA LYS A 93 -11.93 -0.01 -22.55
C LYS A 93 -12.09 1.51 -22.65
N TYR A 94 -11.32 2.11 -23.57
CA TYR A 94 -11.45 3.50 -23.97
C TYR A 94 -11.56 3.55 -25.49
N GLN A 95 -12.72 3.97 -26.01
CA GLN A 95 -13.01 4.06 -27.44
C GLN A 95 -13.91 5.26 -27.70
N ASN A 96 -13.64 6.02 -28.78
CA ASN A 96 -14.41 7.21 -29.15
C ASN A 96 -14.59 8.22 -28.00
N HIS A 97 -13.54 8.41 -27.20
CA HIS A 97 -13.54 9.28 -26.02
C HIS A 97 -14.43 8.82 -24.84
N ILE A 98 -14.85 7.56 -24.85
CA ILE A 98 -15.72 6.98 -23.84
C ILE A 98 -15.00 5.79 -23.19
N TYR A 99 -14.94 5.80 -21.86
CA TYR A 99 -14.59 4.65 -21.05
C TYR A 99 -15.82 3.76 -20.84
N SER A 100 -15.66 2.45 -20.94
CA SER A 100 -16.77 1.50 -20.72
C SER A 100 -16.27 0.16 -20.20
N ILE A 101 -17.17 -0.60 -19.57
CA ILE A 101 -16.89 -1.99 -19.19
C ILE A 101 -17.11 -2.90 -20.40
N GLU A 102 -16.09 -3.68 -20.74
CA GLU A 102 -16.17 -4.71 -21.75
C GLU A 102 -16.80 -5.98 -21.18
N GLY A 103 -18.05 -6.23 -21.54
CA GLY A 103 -18.79 -7.43 -21.15
C GLY A 103 -20.09 -7.09 -20.43
N GLU A 104 -20.85 -8.12 -20.06
CA GLU A 104 -22.08 -7.95 -19.32
C GLU A 104 -21.80 -7.80 -17.82
N ILE A 105 -22.49 -6.84 -17.20
CA ILE A 105 -22.53 -6.66 -15.75
C ILE A 105 -23.93 -7.01 -15.26
N VAL A 106 -23.99 -7.99 -14.36
CA VAL A 106 -25.24 -8.42 -13.72
C VAL A 106 -25.28 -7.87 -12.30
N GLN A 107 -26.40 -7.25 -11.92
CA GLN A 107 -26.62 -6.78 -10.55
C GLN A 107 -27.31 -7.89 -9.73
N SER A 108 -26.81 -8.13 -8.52
CA SER A 108 -27.42 -9.10 -7.59
C SER A 108 -27.54 -8.52 -6.18
N GLU A 109 -28.60 -8.89 -5.47
CA GLU A 109 -28.78 -8.61 -4.05
C GLU A 109 -28.04 -9.62 -3.15
N GLU A 110 -27.60 -10.74 -3.71
CA GLU A 110 -26.83 -11.75 -2.97
C GLU A 110 -25.44 -11.19 -2.62
N LYS A 111 -25.10 -11.24 -1.33
CA LYS A 111 -23.74 -10.94 -0.88
C LYS A 111 -22.79 -11.98 -1.48
N PHE A 112 -21.74 -11.50 -2.15
CA PHE A 112 -20.67 -12.38 -2.60
C PHE A 112 -19.97 -12.95 -1.37
N VAL A 113 -20.16 -14.25 -1.12
CA VAL A 113 -19.38 -15.00 -0.14
C VAL A 113 -18.27 -15.69 -0.93
N PRO A 114 -16.99 -15.33 -0.72
CA PRO A 114 -15.90 -16.03 -1.36
C PRO A 114 -16.04 -17.51 -1.01
N THR A 115 -16.18 -18.36 -2.02
CA THR A 115 -16.06 -19.80 -1.79
C THR A 115 -14.68 -20.00 -1.21
N LYS A 116 -14.59 -20.57 0.00
CA LYS A 116 -13.30 -21.04 0.55
C LYS A 116 -12.61 -21.78 -0.59
N PRO A 117 -11.31 -21.53 -0.83
CA PRO A 117 -10.57 -22.36 -1.76
C PRO A 117 -10.85 -23.79 -1.35
N VAL A 118 -11.44 -24.57 -2.26
CA VAL A 118 -11.58 -26.00 -2.08
C VAL A 118 -10.15 -26.49 -2.05
N ILE A 119 -9.58 -26.57 -0.85
CA ILE A 119 -8.47 -27.47 -0.56
C ILE A 119 -9.06 -28.81 -0.99
N SER A 120 -8.61 -29.32 -2.13
CA SER A 120 -8.99 -30.64 -2.59
C SER A 120 -8.83 -31.57 -1.40
N GLU A 121 -9.92 -32.26 -1.08
CA GLU A 121 -9.96 -33.25 -0.01
C GLU A 121 -8.67 -34.08 -0.08
N LYS A 122 -8.05 -34.27 1.09
CA LYS A 122 -7.13 -35.39 1.29
C LYS A 122 -7.86 -36.63 0.76
N VAL A 123 -7.42 -37.12 -0.39
CA VAL A 123 -7.85 -38.43 -0.90
C VAL A 123 -7.42 -39.44 0.16
N GLU A 124 -8.38 -39.92 0.95
CA GLU A 124 -8.13 -41.04 1.84
C GLU A 124 -7.67 -42.23 1.00
N ALA A 125 -6.52 -42.77 1.37
CA ALA A 125 -5.96 -43.94 0.73
C ALA A 125 -6.83 -45.17 1.04
N GLY A 126 -7.76 -45.47 0.13
CA GLY A 126 -8.40 -46.79 0.08
C GLY A 126 -7.35 -47.90 -0.11
N PRO A 127 -7.63 -49.14 0.34
CA PRO A 127 -6.61 -50.18 0.47
C PRO A 127 -6.07 -50.65 -0.88
N LYS A 128 -4.98 -50.03 -1.35
CA LYS A 128 -4.22 -50.40 -2.56
C LYS A 128 -3.33 -51.63 -2.34
N ARG A 129 -3.87 -52.71 -1.77
CA ARG A 129 -3.16 -53.99 -1.66
C ARG A 129 -3.88 -55.07 -2.46
N LYS A 130 -3.88 -54.95 -3.80
CA LYS A 130 -4.09 -56.10 -4.72
C LYS A 130 -3.83 -55.81 -6.21
N VAL A 131 -3.79 -54.55 -6.65
CA VAL A 131 -3.61 -54.21 -8.08
C VAL A 131 -2.15 -54.20 -8.54
N TRP A 132 -1.21 -53.79 -7.67
CA TRP A 132 0.21 -53.62 -8.03
C TRP A 132 0.98 -54.91 -8.34
N ARG A 133 0.54 -56.07 -7.84
CA ARG A 133 1.21 -57.35 -8.15
C ARG A 133 1.08 -57.74 -9.62
N ARG A 134 -0.06 -57.50 -10.27
CA ARG A 134 -0.24 -57.80 -11.70
C ARG A 134 0.56 -56.90 -12.65
N ILE A 135 0.89 -55.68 -12.21
CA ILE A 135 1.65 -54.72 -13.03
C ILE A 135 3.15 -55.04 -12.96
N ILE A 136 3.66 -55.41 -11.78
CA ILE A 136 5.08 -55.74 -11.59
C ILE A 136 5.48 -57.02 -12.34
N ASP A 137 4.56 -57.99 -12.44
CA ASP A 137 4.85 -59.25 -13.12
C ASP A 137 4.94 -59.11 -14.66
N ASN A 138 4.33 -58.06 -15.25
CA ASN A 138 4.36 -57.79 -16.69
C ASN A 138 5.52 -56.89 -17.17
N ILE A 139 6.32 -56.31 -16.26
CA ILE A 139 7.42 -55.39 -16.61
C ILE A 139 8.75 -56.14 -16.86
N LYS A 140 8.81 -57.44 -16.56
CA LYS A 140 10.08 -58.21 -16.58
C LYS A 140 10.60 -58.66 -17.95
N THR A 141 9.96 -58.34 -19.08
CA THR A 141 10.36 -58.91 -20.38
C THR A 141 10.26 -57.98 -21.60
N ASP A 142 10.37 -56.65 -21.45
CA ASP A 142 10.45 -55.79 -22.65
C ASP A 142 11.45 -54.62 -22.52
N LYS A 143 12.43 -54.58 -23.43
CA LYS A 143 13.54 -53.60 -23.46
C LYS A 143 13.07 -52.16 -23.72
N ARG A 144 11.82 -51.97 -24.15
CA ARG A 144 11.20 -50.64 -24.40
C ARG A 144 10.99 -49.82 -23.12
N TYR A 145 10.87 -50.47 -21.95
CA TYR A 145 10.68 -49.78 -20.67
C TYR A 145 11.97 -49.14 -20.13
N ILE A 146 13.14 -49.61 -20.55
CA ILE A 146 14.43 -49.05 -20.11
C ILE A 146 14.57 -47.60 -20.61
N VAL A 147 14.16 -47.31 -21.84
CA VAL A 147 14.20 -45.96 -22.44
C VAL A 147 13.23 -45.00 -21.75
N LEU A 148 12.05 -45.48 -21.34
CA LEU A 148 11.04 -44.70 -20.62
C LEU A 148 11.46 -44.41 -19.17
N ILE A 149 12.11 -45.36 -18.51
CA ILE A 149 12.63 -45.17 -17.14
C ILE A 149 13.80 -44.17 -17.16
N THR A 150 14.71 -44.25 -18.13
CA THR A 150 15.81 -43.28 -18.23
C THR A 150 15.33 -41.87 -18.56
N GLY A 151 14.30 -41.73 -19.41
CA GLY A 151 13.68 -40.44 -19.72
C GLY A 151 12.93 -39.83 -18.53
N GLY A 152 12.20 -40.65 -17.78
CA GLY A 152 11.48 -40.21 -16.57
C GLY A 152 12.41 -39.76 -15.45
N VAL A 153 13.56 -40.43 -15.27
CA VAL A 153 14.58 -40.01 -14.29
C VAL A 153 15.21 -38.68 -14.67
N LEU A 154 15.51 -38.45 -15.96
CA LEU A 154 16.04 -37.17 -16.44
C LEU A 154 15.05 -36.02 -16.26
N ILE A 155 13.77 -36.23 -16.57
CA ILE A 155 12.71 -35.24 -16.33
C ILE A 155 12.56 -34.98 -14.82
N GLY A 156 12.63 -36.01 -13.98
CA GLY A 156 12.59 -35.88 -12.53
C GLY A 156 13.77 -35.07 -11.97
N ILE A 157 14.98 -35.29 -12.50
CA ILE A 157 16.19 -34.52 -12.12
C ILE A 157 16.07 -33.07 -12.59
N ILE A 158 15.54 -32.81 -13.79
CA ILE A 158 15.32 -31.46 -14.30
C ILE A 158 14.27 -30.72 -13.47
N LEU A 159 13.15 -31.37 -13.14
CA LEU A 159 12.12 -30.78 -12.29
C LEU A 159 12.62 -30.54 -10.86
N LEU A 160 13.46 -31.44 -10.33
CA LEU A 160 14.13 -31.26 -9.05
C LEU A 160 15.15 -30.11 -9.12
N ALA A 161 15.93 -30.00 -10.19
CA ALA A 161 16.84 -28.89 -10.41
C ALA A 161 16.09 -27.56 -10.53
N ILE A 162 14.97 -27.50 -11.26
CA ILE A 162 14.10 -26.31 -11.32
C ILE A 162 13.49 -25.99 -9.95
N TYR A 163 13.11 -27.00 -9.17
CA TYR A 163 12.61 -26.83 -7.80
C TYR A 163 13.69 -26.32 -6.84
N LEU A 164 14.93 -26.80 -6.98
CA LEU A 164 16.10 -26.38 -6.19
C LEU A 164 16.70 -25.06 -6.69
N MET A 165 16.46 -24.69 -7.95
CA MET A 165 16.77 -23.39 -8.57
C MET A 165 15.67 -22.35 -8.35
N LYS A 166 14.59 -22.68 -7.61
CA LYS A 166 13.71 -21.62 -7.10
C LYS A 166 14.61 -20.63 -6.38
N PRO A 167 14.61 -19.33 -6.76
CA PRO A 167 15.35 -18.34 -6.03
C PRO A 167 14.91 -18.50 -4.59
N SER A 168 15.88 -18.77 -3.71
CA SER A 168 15.63 -18.69 -2.28
C SER A 168 14.91 -17.36 -2.12
N LEU A 169 13.68 -17.38 -1.61
CA LEU A 169 13.03 -16.16 -1.15
C LEU A 169 14.08 -15.56 -0.23
N VAL A 170 14.76 -14.52 -0.70
CA VAL A 170 15.69 -13.75 0.11
C VAL A 170 14.83 -13.39 1.30
N SER A 171 15.11 -14.01 2.45
CA SER A 171 14.40 -13.68 3.67
C SER A 171 14.68 -12.19 3.83
N GLY A 172 13.64 -11.37 3.69
CA GLY A 172 13.75 -9.94 3.95
C GLY A 172 14.39 -9.71 5.32
N PRO A 173 14.93 -8.50 5.56
CA PRO A 173 15.52 -8.16 6.85
C PRO A 173 14.57 -8.58 7.99
N LYS A 174 15.13 -9.17 9.05
CA LYS A 174 14.34 -9.66 10.19
C LYS A 174 13.53 -8.49 10.76
N PRO A 175 12.20 -8.63 10.97
CA PRO A 175 11.33 -7.51 11.30
C PRO A 175 11.73 -6.74 12.57
N GLU A 176 12.36 -7.40 13.53
CA GLU A 176 12.56 -6.88 14.90
C GLU A 176 13.92 -6.19 15.15
N GLU A 177 14.91 -6.33 14.26
CA GLU A 177 16.31 -5.95 14.60
C GLU A 177 16.52 -4.43 14.70
N ASP A 178 15.70 -3.63 13.98
CA ASP A 178 15.76 -2.16 13.95
C ASP A 178 14.51 -1.46 14.55
N MET A 179 13.56 -2.23 15.08
CA MET A 179 12.36 -1.69 15.74
C MET A 179 12.58 -1.46 17.23
N ILE A 180 11.83 -0.52 17.80
CA ILE A 180 11.79 -0.30 19.24
C ILE A 180 10.43 -0.70 19.81
N LEU A 181 10.45 -1.39 20.96
CA LEU A 181 9.25 -1.71 21.72
C LEU A 181 8.79 -0.48 22.49
N ILE A 182 7.58 -0.02 22.21
CA ILE A 182 6.87 0.97 23.03
C ILE A 182 6.00 0.20 24.03
N PRO A 183 6.20 0.38 25.34
CA PRO A 183 5.42 -0.34 26.34
C PRO A 183 3.98 0.15 26.37
N ALA A 184 3.07 -0.78 26.66
CA ALA A 184 1.66 -0.49 26.90
C ALA A 184 1.47 0.59 27.97
N GLY A 185 0.45 1.42 27.81
CA GLY A 185 0.09 2.41 28.80
C GLY A 185 -0.69 3.58 28.25
N GLU A 186 -1.00 4.52 29.15
CA GLU A 186 -1.73 5.74 28.82
C GLU A 186 -0.78 6.88 28.44
N PHE A 187 -1.16 7.71 27.47
CA PHE A 187 -0.59 9.04 27.23
C PHE A 187 -1.68 10.08 26.97
N ILE A 188 -1.25 11.33 26.99
CA ILE A 188 -2.00 12.48 26.51
C ILE A 188 -1.71 12.63 25.01
N MET A 189 -2.75 12.44 24.19
CA MET A 189 -2.71 12.65 22.74
C MET A 189 -3.37 13.98 22.38
N GLY A 190 -2.87 14.64 21.33
CA GLY A 190 -3.39 15.89 20.79
C GLY A 190 -2.83 17.13 21.46
N SER A 191 -3.40 18.26 21.09
CA SER A 191 -2.95 19.60 21.47
C SER A 191 -3.99 20.30 22.33
N THR A 192 -3.54 21.17 23.24
CA THR A 192 -4.43 22.13 23.89
C THR A 192 -4.97 23.12 22.85
N GLU A 193 -6.07 23.79 23.16
CA GLU A 193 -6.62 24.82 22.27
C GLU A 193 -5.59 25.95 22.04
N GLU A 194 -4.82 26.32 23.06
CA GLU A 194 -3.77 27.34 22.98
C GLU A 194 -2.64 26.92 22.04
N GLU A 195 -2.16 25.68 22.14
CA GLU A 195 -1.13 25.13 21.24
C GLU A 195 -1.62 25.10 19.79
N ALA A 196 -2.83 24.56 19.54
CA ALA A 196 -3.42 24.49 18.21
C ALA A 196 -3.60 25.89 17.58
N LEU A 197 -4.09 26.86 18.35
CA LEU A 197 -4.23 28.24 17.90
C LEU A 197 -2.88 28.92 17.68
N THR A 198 -1.86 28.57 18.46
CA THR A 198 -0.50 29.11 18.30
C THR A 198 0.14 28.58 17.02
N ALA A 199 0.03 27.27 16.75
CA ALA A 199 0.48 26.67 15.50
C ALA A 199 -0.20 27.31 14.28
N TYR A 200 -1.53 27.53 14.34
CA TYR A 200 -2.25 28.25 13.29
C TYR A 200 -1.72 29.67 13.08
N LYS A 201 -1.48 30.44 14.14
CA LYS A 201 -0.96 31.81 14.03
C LYS A 201 0.42 31.84 13.38
N LEU A 202 1.32 30.95 13.79
CA LEU A 202 2.65 30.82 13.19
C LEU A 202 2.54 30.53 11.69
N CYS A 203 1.69 29.57 11.30
CA CYS A 203 1.44 29.30 9.89
C CYS A 203 0.88 30.54 9.17
N ALA A 204 -0.16 31.19 9.72
CA ALA A 204 -0.80 32.32 9.08
C ALA A 204 0.15 33.53 8.91
N GLU A 205 1.12 33.70 9.81
CA GLU A 205 2.18 34.70 9.69
C GLU A 205 3.19 34.36 8.57
N GLU A 206 3.45 33.07 8.32
CA GLU A 206 4.41 32.60 7.33
C GLU A 206 3.80 32.44 5.92
N GLU A 207 2.66 31.75 5.83
CA GLU A 207 2.05 31.27 4.57
C GLU A 207 0.70 31.94 4.27
N GLY A 208 0.21 32.82 5.16
CA GLY A 208 -1.02 33.60 4.94
C GLY A 208 -2.26 32.75 4.72
N GLU A 209 -2.92 32.95 3.57
CA GLU A 209 -4.18 32.30 3.20
C GLU A 209 -4.06 30.78 2.99
N TYR A 210 -2.85 30.22 2.89
CA TYR A 210 -2.65 28.77 2.76
C TYR A 210 -2.88 28.01 4.08
N CYS A 211 -3.05 28.72 5.19
CA CYS A 211 -3.27 28.14 6.52
C CYS A 211 -4.75 28.12 6.87
N ILE A 212 -5.34 26.94 6.93
CA ILE A 212 -6.74 26.74 7.30
C ILE A 212 -6.80 26.50 8.80
N LYS A 213 -7.52 27.35 9.53
CA LYS A 213 -7.60 27.30 11.00
C LYS A 213 -8.20 25.98 11.50
N GLU A 214 -9.20 25.48 10.79
CA GLU A 214 -9.93 24.26 11.12
C GLU A 214 -9.03 23.02 11.10
N ASP A 215 -8.01 22.98 10.23
CA ASP A 215 -7.04 21.89 10.16
C ASP A 215 -6.21 21.79 11.46
N TYR A 216 -5.79 22.93 12.01
CA TYR A 216 -5.05 22.97 13.28
C TYR A 216 -5.94 22.66 14.49
N LEU A 217 -7.19 23.14 14.47
CA LEU A 217 -8.14 22.86 15.55
C LEU A 217 -8.55 21.39 15.60
N ALA A 218 -8.30 20.59 14.57
CA ALA A 218 -8.50 19.15 14.58
C ALA A 218 -7.55 18.40 15.54
N GLU A 219 -6.43 19.03 15.95
CA GLU A 219 -5.53 18.47 16.97
C GLU A 219 -6.09 18.59 18.40
N TYR A 220 -7.09 19.45 18.60
CA TYR A 220 -7.81 19.65 19.86
C TYR A 220 -9.10 18.80 19.92
N PRO A 221 -9.53 18.29 21.09
CA PRO A 221 -8.92 18.43 22.41
C PRO A 221 -7.90 17.34 22.73
N GLN A 222 -7.00 17.68 23.65
CA GLN A 222 -6.22 16.66 24.35
C GLN A 222 -7.10 15.60 24.99
N ARG A 223 -6.69 14.34 24.81
CA ARG A 223 -7.41 13.17 25.32
C ARG A 223 -6.44 12.14 25.88
N ARG A 224 -6.88 11.43 26.92
CA ARG A 224 -6.16 10.25 27.42
C ARG A 224 -6.44 9.06 26.51
N VAL A 225 -5.39 8.40 26.05
CA VAL A 225 -5.46 7.23 25.18
C VAL A 225 -4.64 6.12 25.79
N TYR A 226 -5.23 4.94 25.91
CA TYR A 226 -4.52 3.72 26.30
C TYR A 226 -4.14 2.92 25.06
N LEU A 227 -2.87 2.54 24.95
CA LEU A 227 -2.38 1.63 23.92
C LEU A 227 -1.81 0.36 24.55
N LYS A 228 -1.94 -0.75 23.83
CA LYS A 228 -1.13 -1.94 24.10
C LYS A 228 0.33 -1.67 23.70
N ASP A 229 1.21 -2.59 24.05
CA ASP A 229 2.57 -2.56 23.57
C ASP A 229 2.63 -2.82 22.06
N PHE A 230 3.54 -2.15 21.38
CA PHE A 230 3.74 -2.29 19.95
C PHE A 230 5.20 -2.00 19.60
N TYR A 231 5.63 -2.55 18.48
CA TYR A 231 6.90 -2.20 17.87
C TYR A 231 6.69 -1.10 16.83
N ILE A 232 7.62 -0.15 16.75
CA ILE A 232 7.68 0.84 15.68
C ILE A 232 9.12 0.97 15.18
N ASP A 233 9.30 1.28 13.90
CA ASP A 233 10.63 1.53 13.34
C ASP A 233 11.24 2.78 13.98
N ARG A 234 12.53 2.75 14.32
CA ARG A 234 13.23 3.90 14.94
C ARG A 234 13.52 5.04 13.95
N LYS A 235 13.47 4.75 12.66
CA LYS A 235 13.80 5.63 11.55
C LYS A 235 12.77 5.44 10.44
N GLU A 236 12.60 6.44 9.59
CA GLU A 236 11.84 6.29 8.36
C GLU A 236 12.50 5.26 7.43
N VAL A 237 11.71 4.69 6.52
CA VAL A 237 12.20 3.75 5.51
C VAL A 237 13.15 4.47 4.55
N SER A 238 14.35 3.92 4.39
CA SER A 238 15.37 4.52 3.51
C SER A 238 15.18 4.12 2.04
N ASN A 239 15.81 4.87 1.13
CA ASN A 239 15.86 4.49 -0.29
C ASN A 239 16.53 3.13 -0.52
N GLU A 240 17.53 2.76 0.27
CA GLU A 240 18.17 1.45 0.17
C GLU A 240 17.23 0.31 0.55
N GLU A 241 16.51 0.47 1.66
CA GLU A 241 15.54 -0.53 2.13
C GLU A 241 14.37 -0.68 1.15
N TYR A 242 13.84 0.43 0.66
CA TYR A 242 12.78 0.41 -0.34
C TYR A 242 13.25 -0.17 -1.69
N ARG A 243 14.54 -0.04 -2.04
CA ARG A 243 15.11 -0.64 -3.25
C ARG A 243 15.04 -2.16 -3.19
N MET A 244 15.35 -2.74 -2.02
CA MET A 244 15.22 -4.18 -1.81
C MET A 244 13.78 -4.65 -2.05
N PHE A 245 12.79 -3.90 -1.58
CA PHE A 245 11.38 -4.20 -1.83
C PHE A 245 11.04 -4.17 -3.32
N VAL A 246 11.44 -3.12 -4.04
CA VAL A 246 11.22 -2.99 -5.49
C VAL A 246 11.87 -4.14 -6.26
N GLU A 247 13.13 -4.47 -5.95
CA GLU A 247 13.86 -5.55 -6.62
C GLU A 247 13.28 -6.93 -6.31
N ALA A 248 12.85 -7.18 -5.07
CA ALA A 248 12.31 -8.47 -4.65
C ALA A 248 10.90 -8.75 -5.18
N THR A 249 10.08 -7.70 -5.35
CA THR A 249 8.65 -7.85 -5.66
C THR A 249 8.29 -7.41 -7.08
N GLY A 250 9.18 -6.67 -7.76
CA GLY A 250 8.85 -5.99 -9.01
C GLY A 250 7.88 -4.83 -8.83
N HIS A 251 7.67 -4.34 -7.60
CA HIS A 251 6.83 -3.19 -7.33
C HIS A 251 7.34 -1.95 -8.08
N ARG A 252 6.43 -1.07 -8.50
CA ARG A 252 6.83 0.14 -9.23
C ARG A 252 7.73 1.04 -8.36
N PRO A 253 8.78 1.65 -8.93
CA PRO A 253 9.54 2.68 -8.23
C PRO A 253 8.68 3.91 -7.90
N PRO A 254 8.99 4.66 -6.82
CA PRO A 254 8.28 5.88 -6.45
C PRO A 254 8.60 7.05 -7.39
N LEU A 255 7.81 8.13 -7.31
CA LEU A 255 7.84 9.24 -8.27
C LEU A 255 9.22 9.91 -8.43
N TYR A 256 10.00 9.98 -7.34
CA TYR A 256 11.29 10.69 -7.31
C TYR A 256 12.52 9.77 -7.26
N TRP A 257 12.35 8.49 -7.64
CA TRP A 257 13.40 7.46 -7.53
C TRP A 257 14.72 7.79 -8.24
N SER A 258 14.65 8.54 -9.34
CA SER A 258 15.82 8.94 -10.14
C SER A 258 16.34 10.33 -9.80
N SER A 259 15.75 11.02 -8.83
CA SER A 259 16.17 12.37 -8.43
C SER A 259 17.43 12.29 -7.57
N SER A 260 18.56 12.81 -8.08
CA SER A 260 19.85 12.81 -7.37
C SER A 260 19.82 13.51 -6.01
N ASN A 261 18.83 14.36 -5.76
CA ASN A 261 18.68 15.09 -4.50
C ASN A 261 17.88 14.33 -3.44
N LEU A 262 17.17 13.27 -3.84
CA LEU A 262 16.20 12.56 -3.02
C LEU A 262 16.39 11.03 -3.02
N ASN A 263 17.38 10.52 -3.76
CA ASN A 263 17.57 9.08 -3.96
C ASN A 263 18.83 8.50 -3.31
N SER A 264 19.50 9.27 -2.44
CA SER A 264 20.67 8.76 -1.72
C SER A 264 20.27 7.59 -0.80
N PRO A 265 21.10 6.54 -0.65
CA PRO A 265 20.73 5.31 0.07
C PRO A 265 20.14 5.52 1.46
N MET A 266 20.72 6.44 2.24
CA MET A 266 20.31 6.73 3.62
C MET A 266 19.25 7.84 3.74
N GLN A 267 18.80 8.46 2.65
CA GLN A 267 17.67 9.39 2.71
C GLN A 267 16.35 8.62 2.83
N PRO A 268 15.31 9.22 3.43
CA PRO A 268 13.98 8.62 3.43
C PRO A 268 13.49 8.49 2.00
N VAL A 269 12.83 7.38 1.69
CA VAL A 269 12.15 7.23 0.40
C VAL A 269 10.98 8.20 0.33
N VAL A 270 10.89 8.96 -0.77
CA VAL A 270 9.84 9.96 -1.00
C VAL A 270 9.11 9.73 -2.32
N GLY A 271 7.91 10.30 -2.47
CA GLY A 271 7.05 10.04 -3.63
C GLY A 271 6.41 8.64 -3.60
N VAL A 272 6.30 8.06 -2.39
CA VAL A 272 5.52 6.86 -2.09
C VAL A 272 4.11 7.27 -1.70
N SER A 273 3.12 6.54 -2.18
CA SER A 273 1.74 6.70 -1.73
C SER A 273 1.49 5.91 -0.43
N TRP A 274 0.34 6.15 0.21
CA TRP A 274 -0.07 5.36 1.38
C TRP A 274 -0.19 3.86 1.05
N ASP A 275 -0.72 3.53 -0.14
CA ASP A 275 -0.81 2.15 -0.61
C ASP A 275 0.59 1.51 -0.74
N ASP A 276 1.57 2.27 -1.25
CA ASP A 276 2.95 1.80 -1.42
C ASP A 276 3.62 1.51 -0.07
N ALA A 277 3.46 2.41 0.88
CA ALA A 277 3.97 2.25 2.23
C ALA A 277 3.32 1.03 2.91
N GLN A 278 2.02 0.83 2.72
CA GLN A 278 1.32 -0.34 3.22
C GLN A 278 1.83 -1.65 2.59
N ASP A 279 2.00 -1.70 1.27
CA ASP A 279 2.51 -2.88 0.58
C ASP A 279 3.96 -3.19 1.00
N TYR A 280 4.80 -2.17 1.18
CA TYR A 280 6.16 -2.30 1.74
C TYR A 280 6.13 -2.91 3.15
N CYS A 281 5.32 -2.36 4.06
CA CYS A 281 5.20 -2.89 5.41
C CYS A 281 4.79 -4.36 5.39
N GLN A 282 3.81 -4.72 4.56
CA GLN A 282 3.32 -6.10 4.50
C GLN A 282 4.32 -7.07 3.89
N TRP A 283 5.13 -6.64 2.92
CA TRP A 283 6.23 -7.45 2.39
C TRP A 283 7.22 -7.85 3.49
N LEU A 284 7.45 -6.97 4.47
CA LEU A 284 8.25 -7.26 5.67
C LEU A 284 7.48 -7.97 6.79
N GLY A 285 6.17 -8.23 6.62
CA GLY A 285 5.32 -8.75 7.69
C GLY A 285 5.03 -7.74 8.81
N LYS A 286 5.21 -6.44 8.54
CA LYS A 286 4.87 -5.30 9.41
C LYS A 286 3.52 -4.68 9.01
N ARG A 287 3.19 -3.54 9.61
CA ARG A 287 2.07 -2.66 9.25
C ARG A 287 2.46 -1.20 9.48
N LEU A 288 1.68 -0.28 8.92
CA LEU A 288 1.73 1.12 9.31
C LEU A 288 1.26 1.30 10.77
N PRO A 289 1.83 2.26 11.52
CA PRO A 289 1.32 2.62 12.84
C PRO A 289 -0.07 3.27 12.71
N THR A 290 -0.88 3.18 13.76
CA THR A 290 -2.03 4.10 13.89
C THR A 290 -1.52 5.50 14.25
N GLU A 291 -2.39 6.50 14.12
CA GLU A 291 -2.07 7.87 14.53
C GLU A 291 -1.71 7.94 16.02
N GLU A 292 -2.48 7.26 16.87
CA GLU A 292 -2.21 7.17 18.31
C GLU A 292 -0.84 6.56 18.60
N GLU A 293 -0.47 5.48 17.89
CA GLU A 293 0.81 4.81 18.06
C GLU A 293 1.98 5.70 17.62
N TRP A 294 1.81 6.42 16.51
CA TRP A 294 2.82 7.32 15.99
C TRP A 294 3.06 8.49 16.95
N GLU A 295 2.00 9.14 17.44
CA GLU A 295 2.15 10.24 18.39
C GLU A 295 2.70 9.76 19.73
N ARG A 296 2.26 8.60 20.23
CA ARG A 296 2.82 7.99 21.45
C ARG A 296 4.32 7.75 21.34
N ALA A 297 4.77 7.23 20.20
CA ALA A 297 6.18 6.96 19.95
C ALA A 297 7.01 8.25 19.84
N ALA A 298 6.46 9.30 19.21
CA ALA A 298 7.16 10.57 19.01
C ALA A 298 7.19 11.45 20.28
N ARG A 299 6.06 11.54 21.01
CA ARG A 299 5.86 12.47 22.13
C ARG A 299 6.28 11.89 23.48
N GLY A 300 6.07 10.58 23.68
CA GLY A 300 6.12 9.96 25.01
C GLY A 300 4.78 10.05 25.75
N THR A 301 4.81 10.27 27.07
CA THR A 301 3.61 10.12 27.93
C THR A 301 3.16 11.38 28.64
N ASP A 302 3.99 12.42 28.65
CA ASP A 302 3.88 13.58 29.53
C ASP A 302 3.22 14.81 28.89
N GLY A 303 2.82 14.71 27.61
CA GLY A 303 2.13 15.80 26.91
C GLY A 303 3.04 16.94 26.48
N ARG A 304 4.37 16.73 26.44
CA ARG A 304 5.35 17.73 25.96
C ARG A 304 5.04 18.20 24.53
N GLN A 305 5.38 19.45 24.20
CA GLN A 305 5.08 20.04 22.89
C GLN A 305 5.89 19.41 21.74
N TRP A 306 7.20 19.23 21.92
CA TRP A 306 8.11 18.65 20.93
C TRP A 306 8.65 17.31 21.43
N PRO A 307 9.10 16.39 20.55
CA PRO A 307 9.68 15.11 20.96
C PRO A 307 10.79 15.23 22.03
N TRP A 308 11.57 16.31 21.97
CA TRP A 308 12.67 16.59 22.90
C TRP A 308 12.29 17.42 24.13
N GLY A 309 11.09 17.97 24.24
CA GLY A 309 10.67 18.80 25.38
C GLY A 309 9.72 19.92 25.00
N ASN A 310 9.60 20.92 25.86
CA ASN A 310 8.70 22.07 25.64
C ASN A 310 9.41 23.28 25.01
N ASP A 311 10.75 23.30 25.05
CA ASP A 311 11.52 24.38 24.45
C ASP A 311 11.82 24.06 22.99
N TRP A 312 11.52 25.01 22.10
CA TRP A 312 11.85 24.90 20.69
C TRP A 312 13.37 24.83 20.48
N ASP A 313 13.81 23.87 19.69
CA ASP A 313 15.22 23.70 19.30
C ASP A 313 15.30 23.32 17.82
N ALA A 314 15.52 24.33 16.98
CA ALA A 314 15.67 24.20 15.54
C ALA A 314 16.83 23.27 15.13
N SER A 315 17.79 23.03 16.04
CA SER A 315 18.92 22.15 15.74
C SER A 315 18.57 20.67 15.80
N LYS A 316 17.35 20.28 16.22
CA LYS A 316 16.95 18.87 16.46
C LYS A 316 16.13 18.24 15.34
N LEU A 317 15.83 18.99 14.28
CA LEU A 317 15.01 18.52 13.16
C LEU A 317 15.48 19.14 11.84
N ASN A 318 15.22 18.43 10.74
CA ASN A 318 15.35 18.99 9.40
C ASN A 318 14.07 19.77 9.09
N HIS A 319 14.16 21.08 8.88
CA HIS A 319 13.00 21.94 8.65
C HIS A 319 13.27 23.01 7.58
N GLY A 320 12.22 23.40 6.86
CA GLY A 320 12.28 24.53 5.95
C GLY A 320 12.20 25.88 6.67
N LYS A 321 12.43 26.96 5.91
CA LYS A 321 11.86 28.27 6.23
C LYS A 321 10.44 28.30 5.67
N GLY A 322 9.43 28.38 6.53
CA GLY A 322 8.06 28.58 6.08
C GLY A 322 7.93 29.86 5.24
N GLY A 323 7.13 29.79 4.17
CA GLY A 323 6.59 30.95 3.49
C GLY A 323 7.49 31.70 2.51
N ARG A 324 8.65 31.17 2.09
CA ARG A 324 9.51 31.86 1.10
C ARG A 324 9.97 30.97 -0.05
N PRO A 325 9.97 31.47 -1.30
CA PRO A 325 10.63 30.78 -2.40
C PRO A 325 12.14 30.69 -2.10
N GLY A 326 12.63 29.47 -1.89
CA GLY A 326 14.04 29.20 -1.62
C GLY A 326 14.20 27.94 -0.78
N TYR A 327 15.36 27.30 -0.88
CA TYR A 327 15.71 26.21 0.04
C TYR A 327 16.25 26.82 1.33
N ASP A 328 15.85 26.27 2.48
CA ASP A 328 16.61 26.48 3.72
C ASP A 328 17.63 25.35 3.86
N GLU A 329 18.83 25.71 4.27
CA GLU A 329 19.92 24.77 4.56
C GLU A 329 20.57 25.14 5.90
N SER A 330 19.85 25.90 6.75
CA SER A 330 20.34 26.37 8.04
C SER A 330 20.58 25.23 9.03
N ASP A 331 19.89 24.10 8.83
CA ASP A 331 20.06 22.82 9.52
C ASP A 331 21.11 21.90 8.86
N GLY A 332 21.74 22.35 7.77
CA GLY A 332 22.73 21.60 6.99
C GLY A 332 22.16 20.76 5.85
N TYR A 333 20.85 20.74 5.63
CA TYR A 333 20.21 19.90 4.62
C TYR A 333 19.25 20.69 3.73
N LYS A 334 19.65 20.89 2.48
CA LYS A 334 18.82 21.56 1.46
C LYS A 334 17.52 20.82 1.09
N TYR A 335 17.47 19.51 1.32
CA TYR A 335 16.35 18.62 0.97
C TYR A 335 16.06 17.68 2.16
N THR A 336 15.87 16.38 1.92
CA THR A 336 15.75 15.40 3.00
C THR A 336 17.13 15.09 3.60
N ALA A 337 17.21 15.06 4.93
CA ALA A 337 18.36 14.56 5.66
C ALA A 337 18.41 13.01 5.66
N PRO A 338 19.56 12.39 5.95
CA PRO A 338 19.63 10.95 6.18
C PRO A 338 18.74 10.51 7.36
N VAL A 339 18.10 9.35 7.23
CA VAL A 339 17.22 8.78 8.27
C VAL A 339 18.02 8.43 9.52
N GLY A 340 17.40 8.56 10.69
CA GLY A 340 18.02 8.23 11.97
C GLY A 340 19.12 9.19 12.45
N VAL A 341 19.34 10.31 11.76
CA VAL A 341 20.23 11.38 12.24
C VAL A 341 19.47 12.24 13.24
N SER A 342 19.96 12.29 14.48
CA SER A 342 19.65 13.41 15.38
C SER A 342 20.55 14.56 14.98
N LEU A 343 19.98 15.64 14.47
CA LEU A 343 20.72 16.89 14.35
C LEU A 343 21.02 17.35 15.79
N GLY A 344 22.30 17.42 16.14
CA GLY A 344 22.77 17.85 17.47
C GLY A 344 22.55 16.88 18.64
N VAL A 345 23.42 15.87 18.79
CA VAL A 345 24.34 15.66 19.95
C VAL A 345 25.63 15.01 19.46
#